data_AF-A0A523HR09-F1
#
_entry.id   AF-A0A523HR09-F1
#
_cell.length_a   1.000
_cell.length_b   1.000
_cell.length_c   1.000
_cell.angle_alpha   90.00
_cell.angle_beta   90.00
_cell.angle_gamma   90.00
#
_symmetry.space_group_name_H-M   'P 1'
#
loop_
_entity.id
_entity.type
_entity.pdbx_description
1 polymer ?
#
loop_
_entity_poly.entity_id
_entity_poly.type
_entity_poly.pdbx_seq_one_letter_code
_entity_poly.pdbx_strand_id
1 'polypeptide(L)' 'MDITSQLSQMSTEEKLRAMESIGDDLCHTSDFTSPGWHKDILEEREKRLKEGKEEILDWEESKQQLKDSLS' A
#
# COMPACT_ATOMS: atom_id res chain seq x y z
N MET A 1 22.79 12.97 -11.42
CA MET A 1 22.98 11.72 -10.65
C MET A 1 21.68 10.96 -10.69
N ASP A 2 21.74 9.66 -10.95
CA ASP A 2 20.55 8.80 -11.05
C ASP A 2 20.17 8.31 -9.64
N ILE A 3 18.90 8.45 -9.27
CA ILE A 3 18.38 8.00 -7.97
C ILE A 3 18.56 6.49 -7.79
N THR A 4 18.50 5.72 -8.88
CA THR A 4 18.72 4.27 -8.85
C THR A 4 20.16 3.92 -8.45
N SER A 5 21.13 4.73 -8.89
CA SER A 5 22.53 4.58 -8.50
C SER A 5 22.75 4.86 -7.01
N GLN A 6 22.04 5.83 -6.44
CA GLN A 6 22.14 6.16 -5.00
C GLN A 6 21.47 5.09 -4.14
N LEU A 7 20.28 4.62 -4.53
CA LEU A 7 19.60 3.51 -3.87
C LEU A 7 20.46 2.25 -3.85
N SER A 8 21.23 1.97 -4.91
CA SER A 8 22.11 0.79 -4.96
C SER A 8 23.19 0.79 -3.88
N GLN A 9 23.63 1.96 -3.41
CA GLN A 9 24.68 2.14 -2.42
C GLN A 9 24.17 2.13 -0.98
N MET A 10 22.85 2.24 -0.78
CA MET A 10 22.23 2.21 0.53
C MET A 10 22.11 0.79 1.08
N SER A 11 22.36 0.66 2.39
CA SER A 11 22.00 -0.52 3.16
C SER A 11 20.49 -0.76 3.15
N THR A 12 20.05 -1.96 3.53
CA THR A 12 18.62 -2.29 3.65
C THR A 12 17.91 -1.36 4.64
N GLU A 13 18.52 -1.06 5.78
CA GLU A 13 17.93 -0.19 6.80
C GLU A 13 17.75 1.25 6.29
N GLU A 14 18.72 1.78 5.55
CA GLU A 14 18.62 3.10 4.92
C GLU A 14 17.52 3.13 3.86
N LYS A 15 17.39 2.06 3.05
CA LYS A 15 16.32 1.95 2.05
C LYS A 15 14.95 1.96 2.70
N LEU A 16 14.77 1.19 3.78
CA LEU A 16 13.50 1.13 4.50
C LEU A 16 13.12 2.50 5.09
N ARG A 17 14.06 3.18 5.76
CA ARG A 17 13.83 4.54 6.27
C ARG A 17 13.50 5.55 5.18
N ALA A 18 14.17 5.46 4.03
CA ALA A 18 13.87 6.32 2.90
C ALA A 18 12.48 6.03 2.32
N MET A 19 12.08 4.76 2.21
CA MET A 19 10.73 4.39 1.79
C MET A 19 9.65 4.94 2.74
N GLU A 20 9.87 4.84 4.06
CA GLU A 20 8.96 5.40 5.06
C GLU A 20 8.86 6.92 4.95
N SER A 21 9.99 7.61 4.80
CA SER A 21 10.03 9.08 4.69
C SER A 21 9.34 9.57 3.41
N ILE A 22 9.56 8.89 2.28
CA ILE A 22 8.87 9.18 1.01
C ILE A 22 7.37 8.91 1.18
N GLY A 23 7.01 7.82 1.83
CA GLY A 23 5.61 7.47 2.08
C GLY A 23 4.88 8.52 2.92
N ASP A 24 5.49 8.97 4.02
CA ASP A 24 4.92 10.04 4.87
C ASP A 24 4.76 11.34 4.07
N ASP A 25 5.80 11.81 3.39
CA ASP A 25 5.76 13.03 2.56
C ASP A 25 4.62 12.98 1.53
N LEU A 26 4.49 11.87 0.79
CA LEU A 26 3.43 11.68 -0.20
C LEU A 26 2.02 11.72 0.42
N CYS A 27 1.84 11.23 1.65
CA CYS A 27 0.54 11.26 2.33
C CYS A 27 0.07 12.70 2.62
N HIS A 28 0.98 13.65 2.80
CA HIS A 28 0.66 15.06 3.08
C HIS A 28 0.52 15.90 1.80
N THR A 29 0.88 15.36 0.64
CA THR A 29 0.72 16.04 -0.65
C THR A 29 -0.62 15.71 -1.31
N SER A 30 -1.40 16.73 -1.68
CA SER A 30 -2.75 16.56 -2.27
C SER A 30 -2.79 16.66 -3.81
N ASP A 31 -1.62 16.80 -4.45
CA ASP A 31 -1.52 17.08 -5.89
C ASP A 31 -1.54 15.81 -6.76
N PHE A 32 -1.77 14.63 -6.18
CA PHE A 32 -1.77 13.36 -6.89
C PHE A 32 -3.15 13.01 -7.45
N THR A 33 -3.25 12.94 -8.78
CA THR A 33 -4.42 12.36 -9.45
C THR A 33 -4.24 10.85 -9.55
N SER A 34 -5.18 10.09 -8.97
CA SER A 34 -5.18 8.63 -9.11
C SER A 34 -5.14 8.21 -10.58
N PRO A 35 -4.31 7.23 -10.97
CA PRO A 35 -4.31 6.70 -12.33
C PRO A 35 -5.67 6.12 -12.71
N GLY A 36 -6.03 6.16 -13.99
CA GLY A 36 -7.33 5.68 -14.48
C GLY A 36 -7.66 4.24 -14.07
N TRP A 37 -6.65 3.35 -14.09
CA TRP A 37 -6.81 1.94 -13.69
C TRP A 37 -7.25 1.76 -12.23
N HIS A 38 -6.96 2.75 -11.35
CA HIS A 38 -7.33 2.65 -9.94
C HIS A 38 -8.85 2.59 -9.79
N LYS A 39 -9.58 3.37 -10.60
CA LYS A 39 -11.03 3.35 -10.64
C LYS A 39 -11.55 1.97 -11.05
N ASP A 40 -11.00 1.40 -12.11
CA ASP A 40 -11.45 0.11 -12.66
C ASP A 40 -11.33 -1.01 -11.59
N ILE A 41 -10.24 -1.02 -10.82
CA ILE A 41 -10.05 -1.99 -9.72
C ILE A 41 -11.07 -1.76 -8.59
N LEU A 42 -11.35 -0.51 -8.23
CA LEU A 42 -12.33 -0.20 -7.19
C LEU A 42 -13.75 -0.62 -7.59
N GLU A 43 -14.14 -0.35 -8.84
CA GLU A 43 -15.43 -0.78 -9.39
C GLU A 43 -15.55 -2.32 -9.42
N GLU A 44 -14.47 -3.01 -9.78
CA GLU A 44 -14.43 -4.48 -9.76
C GLU A 44 -14.61 -5.04 -8.34
N ARG A 45 -13.89 -4.47 -7.35
CA ARG A 45 -14.04 -4.83 -5.93
C ARG A 45 -15.45 -4.58 -5.43
N GLU A 46 -16.02 -3.41 -5.71
CA GLU A 46 -17.38 -3.08 -5.31
C GLU A 46 -18.41 -4.05 -5.90
N LYS A 47 -18.23 -4.44 -7.17
CA LYS A 47 -19.08 -5.47 -7.79
C LYS A 47 -18.95 -6.81 -7.08
N ARG A 48 -17.73 -7.28 -6.79
CA ARG A 48 -17.52 -8.57 -6.09
C ARG A 48 -18.13 -8.56 -4.69
N LEU A 49 -18.04 -7.44 -3.97
CA LEU A 49 -18.69 -7.24 -2.69
C LEU A 49 -20.21 -7.36 -2.80
N LYS A 50 -20.83 -6.67 -3.78
CA LYS A 50 -22.28 -6.77 -4.04
C LYS A 50 -22.73 -8.17 -4.43
N GLU A 51 -21.87 -8.94 -5.10
CA GLU A 51 -22.11 -10.33 -5.46
C GLU A 51 -21.85 -11.31 -4.29
N GLY A 52 -21.43 -10.83 -3.12
CA GLY A 52 -21.12 -11.67 -1.96
C GLY A 52 -19.84 -12.51 -2.11
N LYS A 53 -18.94 -12.10 -3.01
CA LYS A 53 -17.67 -12.79 -3.28
C LYS A 53 -16.49 -12.18 -2.51
N GLU A 54 -16.71 -11.09 -1.81
CA GLU A 54 -15.75 -10.44 -0.91
C GLU A 54 -16.45 -10.06 0.39
N GLU A 55 -15.67 -9.98 1.47
CA GLU A 55 -16.13 -9.57 2.78
C GLU A 55 -15.33 -8.34 3.22
N ILE A 56 -16.01 -7.36 3.82
CA ILE A 56 -15.35 -6.25 4.50
C ILE A 56 -14.97 -6.75 5.89
N LEU A 57 -13.68 -6.86 6.14
CA LEU A 57 -13.15 -7.23 7.44
C LEU A 57 -12.73 -5.99 8.23
N ASP A 58 -12.87 -6.06 9.55
CA ASP A 58 -12.28 -5.07 10.42
C ASP A 58 -10.75 -5.14 10.34
N TRP A 59 -10.10 -3.98 10.33
CA TRP A 59 -8.66 -3.89 10.14
C TRP A 59 -7.88 -4.45 11.33
N GLU A 60 -8.34 -4.20 12.56
CA GLU A 60 -7.69 -4.73 13.76
C GLU A 60 -7.88 -6.24 13.85
N GLU A 61 -9.09 -6.72 13.54
CA GLU A 61 -9.38 -8.15 13.48
C GLU A 61 -8.51 -8.86 12.44
N SER A 62 -8.42 -8.32 11.23
CA SER A 62 -7.59 -8.88 10.15
C SER A 62 -6.11 -8.96 10.53
N LYS A 63 -5.58 -7.90 11.17
CA LYS A 63 -4.21 -7.91 11.67
C LYS A 63 -3.99 -8.97 12.74
N GLN A 64 -4.96 -9.18 13.63
CA GLN A 64 -4.86 -10.21 14.66
C GLN A 64 -4.87 -11.61 14.04
N GLN A 65 -5.78 -11.89 13.11
CA GLN A 65 -5.83 -13.17 12.39
C GLN A 65 -4.51 -13.48 11.67
N LEU A 66 -3.89 -12.48 11.04
CA LEU A 66 -2.59 -12.65 10.39
C LEU A 66 -1.48 -12.98 11.39
N LYS A 67 -1.43 -12.30 12.54
CA LYS A 67 -0.46 -12.61 13.60
C LYS A 67 -0.63 -14.02 14.13
N ASP A 68 -1.86 -14.43 14.37
CA ASP A 68 -2.18 -15.77 14.88
C ASP A 68 -1.79 -16.85 13.85
N SER A 69 -1.94 -16.58 12.55
CA SER A 69 -1.58 -17.52 11.48
C SER A 69 -0.06 -17.71 11.27
N LEU A 70 0.76 -16.80 11.81
CA LEU A 70 2.21 -16.81 11.70
C LEU A 70 2.91 -17.35 12.96
N SER A 71 2.15 -17.63 14.02
CA SER A 71 2.64 -18.24 15.27
C SER A 71 2.56 -19.77 15.25
#